data_AF-A0A369R5Z7-F1
#
_entry.id   AF-A0A369R5Z7-F1
#
_cell.length_a   1.000
_cell.length_b   1.000
_cell.length_c   1.000
_cell.angle_alpha   90.00
_cell.angle_beta   90.00
_cell.angle_gamma   90.00
#
_symmetry.space_group_name_H-M   'P 1'
#
loop_
_entity.id
_entity.type
_entity.pdbx_description
1 polymer ?
#
loop_
_entity_poly.entity_id
_entity_poly.type
_entity_poly.pdbx_seq_one_letter_code
_entity_poly.pdbx_strand_id
1 'polypeptide(L)' 'MKNSIPAVALLNRKAGIGWTTGRHTSVPVPVFALGRGQERFGGSYDNTELAKKMMDLCGLSPVAKE' A
#
# COMPACT_ATOMS: atom_id res chain seq x y z
N MET A 1 3.22 -8.52 -20.72
CA MET A 1 3.75 -9.78 -20.15
C MET A 1 3.87 -10.82 -21.26
N LYS A 2 4.74 -10.57 -22.26
CA LYS A 2 4.91 -11.46 -23.42
C LYS A 2 6.02 -12.50 -23.24
N ASN A 3 6.86 -12.41 -22.21
CA ASN A 3 7.92 -13.37 -21.94
C ASN A 3 7.97 -13.69 -20.43
N SER A 4 7.03 -14.46 -19.90
CA SER A 4 7.29 -15.16 -18.63
C SER A 4 8.29 -16.26 -18.95
N ILE A 5 9.44 -16.24 -18.28
CA ILE A 5 10.41 -17.34 -18.37
C ILE A 5 9.62 -18.64 -18.13
N PRO A 6 9.69 -19.65 -19.01
CA PRO A 6 8.78 -20.81 -19.00
C PRO A 6 8.60 -21.48 -17.63
N ALA A 7 9.66 -21.46 -16.81
CA ALA A 7 9.64 -21.94 -15.43
C ALA A 7 8.61 -21.19 -14.55
N VAL A 8 8.58 -19.86 -14.60
CA VAL A 8 7.65 -19.03 -13.79
C VAL A 8 6.20 -19.29 -14.20
N ALA A 9 5.94 -19.44 -15.50
CA ALA A 9 4.60 -19.77 -16.00
C ALA A 9 4.13 -21.16 -15.54
N LEU A 10 5.02 -22.15 -15.55
CA LEU A 10 4.71 -23.50 -15.07
C LEU A 10 4.41 -23.52 -13.57
N LEU A 11 5.22 -22.82 -12.76
CA LEU A 11 5.03 -22.75 -11.31
C LEU A 11 3.71 -22.03 -10.96
N ASN A 12 3.41 -20.92 -11.62
CA ASN A 12 2.15 -20.20 -11.42
C ASN A 12 0.93 -21.09 -11.74
N ARG A 13 0.97 -21.86 -12.83
CA ARG A 13 -0.10 -22.82 -13.17
C ARG A 13 -0.23 -23.91 -12.11
N LYS A 14 0.88 -24.47 -11.62
CA LYS A 14 0.84 -25.49 -10.56
C LYS A 14 0.33 -24.94 -9.23
N ALA A 15 0.60 -23.67 -8.93
CA ALA A 15 0.17 -23.00 -7.70
C ALA A 15 -1.23 -22.36 -7.78
N GLY A 16 -1.85 -22.30 -8.95
CA GLY A 16 -3.13 -21.61 -9.15
C GLY A 16 -3.04 -20.07 -9.05
N ILE A 17 -1.87 -19.49 -9.32
CA ILE A 17 -1.62 -18.04 -9.18
C ILE A 17 -1.63 -17.38 -10.56
N GLY A 18 -2.32 -16.23 -10.67
CA GLY A 18 -2.39 -15.42 -11.88
C GLY A 18 -1.83 -14.02 -11.70
N TRP A 19 -1.33 -13.43 -12.79
CA TRP A 19 -0.81 -12.06 -12.82
C TRP A 19 -1.39 -11.31 -14.02
N THR A 20 -1.95 -10.12 -13.79
CA THR A 20 -2.58 -9.31 -14.85
C THR A 20 -1.60 -8.35 -15.52
N THR A 21 -0.58 -7.89 -14.78
CA THR A 21 0.45 -6.96 -15.25
C THR A 21 1.79 -7.24 -14.57
N GLY A 22 2.89 -6.82 -15.21
CA GLY A 22 4.23 -6.80 -14.61
C GLY A 22 4.60 -5.43 -14.02
N ARG A 23 3.59 -4.61 -13.73
CA ARG A 23 3.70 -3.25 -13.17
C ARG A 23 2.72 -3.10 -12.01
N HIS A 24 2.56 -1.89 -11.51
CA HIS A 24 1.61 -1.57 -10.43
C HIS A 24 0.15 -1.67 -10.88
N THR A 25 -0.74 -1.81 -9.90
CA THR A 25 -2.20 -1.68 -10.04
C THR A 25 -2.69 -0.59 -9.08
N SER A 26 -3.90 -0.06 -9.30
CA SER A 26 -4.44 1.07 -8.52
C SER A 26 -5.37 0.65 -7.38
N VAL A 27 -5.32 -0.61 -6.95
CA VAL A 27 -6.20 -1.12 -5.89
C VAL A 27 -5.83 -0.46 -4.56
N PRO A 28 -6.79 0.07 -3.77
CA PRO A 28 -6.53 0.58 -2.43
C PRO A 28 -5.85 -0.48 -1.54
N VAL A 29 -4.87 -0.05 -0.75
CA VAL A 29 -4.10 -0.95 0.14
C VAL A 29 -4.47 -0.71 1.60
N PRO A 30 -4.53 -1.77 2.44
CA PRO A 30 -4.85 -1.63 3.85
C PRO A 30 -3.71 -0.96 4.63
N VAL A 31 -4.07 -0.18 5.65
CA VAL A 31 -3.15 0.39 6.64
C VAL A 31 -3.38 -0.30 7.99
N PHE A 32 -2.29 -0.68 8.65
CA PHE A 32 -2.32 -1.29 9.99
C PHE A 32 -1.57 -0.37 10.97
N ALA A 33 -2.13 -0.17 12.15
CA ALA A 33 -1.55 0.65 13.21
C ALA A 33 -1.73 -0.02 14.57
N LEU A 34 -0.75 0.15 15.45
CA LEU A 34 -0.79 -0.36 16.82
C LEU A 34 -0.20 0.67 17.78
N GLY A 35 -0.84 0.85 18.95
CA GLY A 35 -0.36 1.71 20.03
C GLY A 35 -1.21 2.96 20.23
N ARG A 36 -0.66 3.98 20.90
CA ARG A 36 -1.37 5.22 21.22
C ARG A 36 -1.72 5.98 19.93
N GLY A 37 -3.00 6.27 19.72
CA GLY A 37 -3.47 6.98 18.53
C GLY A 37 -3.82 6.07 17.34
N GLN A 38 -3.74 4.74 17.51
CA GLN A 38 -4.03 3.76 16.45
C GLN A 38 -5.44 3.90 15.84
N GLU A 39 -6.41 4.35 16.63
CA GLU A 39 -7.79 4.56 16.21
C GLU A 39 -7.92 5.60 15.08
N ARG A 40 -6.93 6.50 14.92
CA ARG A 40 -6.91 7.53 13.88
C ARG A 40 -6.64 6.98 12.48
N PHE A 41 -6.18 5.73 12.37
CA PHE A 41 -5.83 5.08 11.11
C PHE A 41 -6.90 4.11 10.59
N GLY A 42 -8.06 4.04 11.25
CA GLY A 42 -9.21 3.29 10.76
C GLY A 42 -9.94 3.98 9.60
N GLY A 43 -10.68 3.20 8.82
CA GLY A 43 -11.48 3.70 7.69
C GLY A 43 -10.70 3.79 6.37
N SER A 44 -11.29 4.52 5.42
CA SER A 44 -10.72 4.74 4.07
C SER A 44 -10.32 6.21 3.92
N TYR A 45 -9.10 6.46 3.45
CA TYR A 45 -8.55 7.80 3.24
C TYR A 45 -7.43 7.75 2.21
N ASP A 46 -7.09 8.91 1.66
CA ASP A 46 -5.98 9.07 0.74
C ASP A 46 -4.62 8.90 1.44
N ASN A 47 -3.60 8.46 0.71
CA ASN A 47 -2.28 8.23 1.29
C ASN A 47 -1.63 9.51 1.85
N THR A 48 -2.00 10.70 1.36
CA THR A 48 -1.50 11.98 1.88
C THR A 48 -1.94 12.25 3.32
N GLU A 49 -3.06 11.67 3.76
CA GLU A 49 -3.55 11.79 5.12
C GLU A 49 -2.68 11.03 6.13
N LEU A 50 -1.94 10.00 5.68
CA LEU A 50 -1.08 9.21 6.56
C LEU A 50 -0.01 10.08 7.21
N ALA A 51 0.68 10.91 6.42
CA ALA A 51 1.71 11.81 6.92
C ALA A 51 1.12 12.85 7.89
N LYS A 52 -0.06 13.41 7.57
CA LYS A 52 -0.74 14.38 8.43
C LYS A 52 -1.09 13.80 9.79
N LYS A 53 -1.69 12.60 9.81
CA LYS A 53 -2.03 11.87 11.05
C LYS A 53 -0.80 11.55 11.90
N MET A 54 0.30 11.15 11.26
CA MET A 54 1.57 10.90 11.98
C MET A 54 2.16 12.18 12.57
N MET A 55 2.19 13.28 11.81
CA MET A 55 2.70 14.57 12.30
C MET A 55 1.90 15.06 13.52
N ASP A 56 0.57 15.00 13.45
CA ASP A 56 -0.32 15.37 14.54
C ASP A 56 -0.05 14.53 15.82
N LEU A 57 0.12 13.21 15.68
CA LEU A 57 0.47 12.34 16.81
C LEU A 57 1.87 12.62 17.40
N CYS A 58 2.79 13.13 16.59
CA CYS A 58 4.13 13.54 17.02
C CYS A 58 4.17 14.98 17.55
N GLY A 59 3.04 15.71 17.58
CA GLY A 59 3.01 17.12 17.96
C GLY A 59 3.71 18.05 16.96
N LEU A 60 3.77 17.66 15.69
CA LEU A 60 4.38 18.43 14.60
C LEU A 60 3.30 19.10 13.75
N SER A 61 3.59 20.30 13.24
CA SER A 61 2.76 20.96 12.23
C SER A 61 3.25 20.65 10.81
N PRO A 62 2.38 20.71 9.79
CA PRO A 62 2.80 20.56 8.41
C PRO A 62 3.84 21.63 8.05
N VAL A 63 4.93 21.22 7.39
CA VAL A 63 5.88 22.17 6.79
C VAL A 63 5.10 22.98 5.76
N ALA A 64 5.06 24.31 5.92
CA ALA A 64 4.49 25.20 4.91
C ALA A 64 5.22 24.94 3.59
N LYS A 65 4.46 24.67 2.53
CA LYS A 65 5.04 24.58 1.19
C LYS A 65 5.41 26.00 0.75
N GLU A 66 6.68 26.21 0.45
CA GLU A 66 7.15 27.35 -0.36
C GLU A 66 6.50 27.33 -1.76
#